data_AF-A0ABD4ZC98-F1
#
_entry.id   AF-A0ABD4ZC98-F1
#
_cell.length_a   1.000
_cell.length_b   1.000
_cell.length_c   1.000
_cell.angle_alpha   90.00
_cell.angle_beta   90.00
_cell.angle_gamma   90.00
#
_symmetry.space_group_name_H-M   'P 1'
#
loop_
_entity.id
_entity.type
_entity.pdbx_description
1 polymer ?
#
loop_
_entity_poly.entity_id
_entity_poly.type
_entity_poly.pdbx_seq_one_letter_code
_entity_poly.pdbx_strand_id
1 'polypeptide(L)' 'VLLKDVNDNPHTLKVLSDKLFQAGILPYYLHLLDKVQGASHFYISDEKALQIYKELQALTSGYLVPKLAREIGGEPNK' A
#
# COMPACT_ATOMS: atom_id res chain seq x y z
N VAL A 1 1.17 5.07 -1.01
CA VAL A 1 2.31 4.27 -1.52
C VAL A 1 2.87 3.46 -0.35
N LEU A 2 3.22 2.20 -0.56
CA LEU A 2 3.86 1.31 0.39
C LEU A 2 5.39 1.48 0.30
N LEU A 3 6.02 1.83 1.42
CA LEU A 3 7.41 2.23 1.52
C LEU A 3 8.06 1.50 2.70
N LYS A 4 9.24 0.92 2.42
CA LYS A 4 10.04 0.20 3.41
C LYS A 4 10.40 1.12 4.58
N ASP A 5 10.33 0.61 5.80
CA ASP A 5 10.69 1.32 7.04
C ASP A 5 9.85 2.60 7.31
N VAL A 6 8.75 2.80 6.58
CA VAL A 6 7.83 3.96 6.76
C VAL A 6 6.43 3.46 7.10
N ASN A 7 5.87 2.58 6.28
CA ASN A 7 4.51 2.06 6.46
C ASN A 7 4.36 0.59 6.03
N ASP A 8 5.46 -0.14 5.96
CA ASP A 8 5.56 -1.56 5.62
C ASP A 8 5.15 -2.51 6.76
N ASN A 9 4.13 -2.10 7.51
CA ASN A 9 3.58 -2.84 8.63
C ASN A 9 2.05 -2.85 8.56
N PRO A 10 1.38 -4.01 8.62
CA PRO A 10 -0.06 -4.11 8.42
C PRO A 10 -0.87 -3.42 9.53
N HIS A 11 -0.37 -3.37 10.77
CA HIS A 11 -1.04 -2.63 11.85
C HIS A 11 -0.98 -1.11 11.62
N THR A 12 0.14 -0.61 11.09
CA THR A 12 0.28 0.80 10.72
C THR A 12 -0.71 1.18 9.61
N LEU A 13 -0.82 0.33 8.58
CA LEU A 13 -1.77 0.52 7.49
C LEU A 13 -3.23 0.46 7.97
N LYS A 14 -3.56 -0.45 8.89
CA LYS A 14 -4.91 -0.51 9.49
C LYS A 14 -5.25 0.78 10.24
N VAL A 15 -4.37 1.26 11.11
CA VAL A 15 -4.59 2.50 11.87
C VAL A 15 -4.79 3.69 10.92
N LEU A 16 -4.03 3.74 9.82
CA LEU A 16 -4.21 4.74 8.78
C LEU A 16 -5.58 4.62 8.09
N SER A 17 -5.98 3.43 7.65
CA SER A 17 -7.29 3.18 7.03
C SER A 17 -8.45 3.59 7.93
N ASP A 18 -8.40 3.23 9.22
CA ASP A 18 -9.43 3.58 10.19
C ASP A 18 -9.53 5.10 10.38
N LYS A 19 -8.39 5.81 10.48
CA LYS A 19 -8.36 7.28 10.60
C LYS A 19 -8.87 7.98 9.36
N LEU A 20 -8.52 7.50 8.16
CA LEU A 20 -9.04 8.05 6.91
C LEU A 20 -10.56 7.91 6.86
N PHE A 21 -11.09 6.74 7.23
CA PHE A 21 -12.52 6.50 7.26
C PHE A 21 -13.26 7.40 8.27
N GLN A 22 -12.68 7.59 9.47
CA GLN A 22 -13.22 8.53 10.46
C GLN A 22 -13.26 9.97 9.93
N ALA A 23 -12.34 10.33 9.04
CA ALA A 23 -12.33 11.62 8.34
C ALA A 23 -13.24 11.66 7.09
N GLY A 24 -14.03 10.61 6.82
CA GLY A 24 -14.90 10.51 5.65
C GLY A 24 -14.19 10.16 4.35
N ILE A 25 -12.94 9.67 4.41
CA ILE A 25 -12.11 9.34 3.26
C ILE A 25 -11.99 7.83 3.14
N LEU A 26 -12.39 7.27 1.99
CA LEU A 26 -12.24 5.85 1.72
C LEU A 26 -10.83 5.56 1.17
N PRO A 27 -10.02 4.69 1.82
CA PRO A 27 -8.75 4.24 1.25
C PRO A 27 -8.99 3.51 -0.08
N TYR A 28 -8.31 3.95 -1.14
CA TYR A 28 -8.59 3.43 -2.49
C TYR A 28 -7.45 2.56 -3.04
N TYR A 29 -6.22 3.07 -3.08
CA TYR A 29 -5.05 2.33 -3.58
C TYR A 29 -3.89 2.34 -2.58
N LEU A 30 -3.23 1.19 -2.49
CA LEU A 30 -1.92 1.03 -1.89
C LEU A 30 -0.92 0.73 -3.01
N HIS A 31 -0.33 1.79 -3.55
CA HIS A 31 0.66 1.67 -4.63
C HIS A 31 1.99 1.12 -4.14
N LEU A 32 2.59 0.20 -4.87
CA LEU A 32 3.98 -0.20 -4.69
C LEU A 32 4.90 0.84 -5.32
N LEU A 33 6.00 1.14 -4.64
CA LEU A 33 7.02 2.01 -5.19
C LEU A 33 7.69 1.36 -6.41
N ASP A 34 7.86 2.13 -7.47
CA ASP A 34 8.63 1.73 -8.63
C ASP A 34 10.12 1.83 -8.37
N LYS A 35 10.89 1.02 -9.09
CA LYS A 35 12.36 1.07 -9.03
C LYS A 35 12.84 2.32 -9.74
N VAL A 36 12.96 3.42 -9.01
CA VAL A 36 13.52 4.68 -9.50
C VAL A 36 14.86 4.99 -8.83
N GLN A 37 15.74 5.65 -9.59
CA GLN A 37 17.04 6.09 -9.09
C GLN A 37 16.82 7.12 -7.96
N GLY A 38 17.41 6.87 -6.79
CA GLY A 38 17.31 7.74 -5.61
C GLY A 38 16.30 7.33 -4.54
N ALA A 39 15.32 6.47 -4.85
CA ALA A 39 14.33 5.98 -3.87
C ALA A 39 14.40 4.47 -3.58
N SER A 40 15.44 3.80 -4.07
CA SER A 40 15.62 2.34 -3.94
C SER A 40 15.65 1.82 -2.50
N HIS A 41 16.03 2.67 -1.53
CA HIS A 41 16.04 2.31 -0.11
C HIS A 41 14.64 2.14 0.48
N PHE A 42 13.61 2.75 -0.13
CA PHE A 42 12.21 2.55 0.25
C PHE A 42 11.53 1.40 -0.50
N TYR A 43 12.24 0.73 -1.41
CA TYR A 43 11.67 -0.36 -2.20
C TYR A 43 11.33 -1.58 -1.34
N ILE A 44 10.18 -2.20 -1.66
CA ILE A 44 9.73 -3.47 -1.09
C ILE A 44 9.53 -4.45 -2.24
N SER A 45 9.97 -5.71 -2.05
CA SER A 45 9.69 -6.77 -3.02
C SER A 45 8.20 -7.09 -3.10
N ASP A 46 7.73 -7.55 -4.25
CA ASP A 46 6.31 -7.91 -4.44
C ASP A 46 5.88 -9.01 -3.46
N GLU A 47 6.76 -9.97 -3.18
CA GLU A 47 6.53 -11.03 -2.19
C GLU A 47 6.25 -10.46 -0.79
N LYS A 48 7.09 -9.52 -0.34
CA LYS A 48 6.94 -8.89 0.97
C LYS A 48 5.70 -7.99 1.02
N ALA A 49 5.44 -7.25 -0.06
CA ALA A 49 4.25 -6.44 -0.18
C ALA A 49 2.96 -7.29 -0.14
N LEU A 50 2.93 -8.41 -0.85
CA LEU A 50 1.82 -9.37 -0.83
C LEU A 50 1.63 -9.98 0.56
N GLN A 51 2.72 -10.28 1.28
CA GLN A 51 2.64 -10.75 2.66
C GLN A 51 1.96 -9.69 3.56
N ILE A 52 2.46 -8.46 3.55
CA ILE A 52 1.89 -7.34 4.34
C ILE A 52 0.42 -7.12 3.98
N TYR A 53 0.10 -7.17 2.68
CA TYR A 53 -1.26 -6.97 2.20
C TYR A 53 -2.23 -8.06 2.68
N LYS A 54 -1.82 -9.34 2.66
CA LYS A 54 -2.62 -10.45 3.21
C LYS A 54 -2.85 -10.31 4.71
N GLU A 55 -1.82 -9.90 5.45
CA GLU A 55 -1.95 -9.63 6.89
C GLU A 55 -2.90 -8.45 7.15
N LEU A 56 -2.82 -7.38 6.35
CA LEU A 56 -3.76 -6.25 6.43
C LEU A 56 -5.21 -6.68 6.17
N GLN A 57 -5.43 -7.54 5.16
CA GLN A 57 -6.74 -8.10 4.84
C GLN A 57 -7.35 -8.90 5.99
N ALA A 58 -6.52 -9.63 6.76
CA ALA A 58 -6.98 -10.37 7.93
C ALA A 58 -7.31 -9.47 9.13
N LEU A 59 -6.63 -8.33 9.26
CA LEU A 59 -6.77 -7.42 10.40
C LEU A 59 -7.88 -6.37 10.23
N THR A 60 -8.30 -6.09 9.00
CA THR A 60 -9.14 -4.93 8.68
C THR A 60 -10.44 -5.38 8.02
N SER A 61 -11.53 -4.63 8.22
CA SER A 61 -12.77 -4.87 7.46
C SER A 61 -12.50 -4.77 5.96
N GLY A 62 -12.99 -5.73 5.18
CA GLY A 62 -12.73 -5.79 3.73
C GLY A 62 -13.09 -4.52 2.96
N TYR A 63 -14.04 -3.72 3.47
CA TYR A 63 -14.42 -2.43 2.90
C TYR A 63 -13.35 -1.33 3.07
N LEU A 64 -12.48 -1.43 4.08
CA LEU A 64 -11.43 -0.46 4.40
C LEU A 64 -10.04 -0.89 3.90
N VAL A 65 -9.97 -2.02 3.19
CA VAL A 65 -8.72 -2.50 2.59
C VAL A 65 -8.55 -1.85 1.21
N PRO A 66 -7.53 -0.99 1.00
CA PRO A 66 -7.27 -0.40 -0.30
C PRO A 66 -6.78 -1.47 -1.29
N LYS A 67 -6.93 -1.24 -2.59
CA LYS A 67 -6.42 -2.16 -3.62
C LYS A 67 -4.89 -2.05 -3.71
N LEU A 68 -4.18 -3.18 -3.61
CA LEU A 68 -2.76 -3.23 -3.91
C LEU A 68 -2.53 -3.02 -5.41
N ALA A 69 -1.72 -2.04 -5.79
CA ALA A 69 -1.47 -1.70 -7.19
C ALA A 69 0.01 -1.45 -7.46
N ARG A 70 0.48 -1.79 -8.66
CA ARG A 70 1.81 -1.44 -9.17
C ARG A 70 1.62 -0.72 -10.50
N GLU A 71 2.35 0.38 -10.71
CA GLU A 71 2.38 1.00 -12.03
C GLU A 71 3.26 0.17 -12.95
N ILE A 72 2.77 -0.11 -14.16
CA ILE A 72 3.54 -0.77 -15.20
C ILE A 72 3.91 0.33 -16.19
N GLY A 73 5.16 0.77 -16.15
CA GLY A 73 5.67 1.75 -17.12
C GLY A 73 5.66 1.17 -18.53
N GLY A 74 4.98 1.87 -19.45
CA GLY A 74 4.92 1.47 -20.88
C GLY A 74 3.52 1.55 -21.51
N GLU A 75 2.46 1.69 -20.72
CA GLU A 75 1.11 1.92 -21.23
C GLU A 75 0.92 3.43 -21.48
N PRO A 76 0.71 3.88 -22.74
CA PRO A 76 0.35 5.26 -23.01
C PRO A 76 -1.12 5.43 -22.70
N ASN A 77 -1.51 5.71 -21.45
CA ASN A 77 -2.79 6.37 -21.11
C ASN A 77 -2.84 6.71 -19.61
N LYS A 78 -2.71 8.01 -19.31
CA LYS A 78 -3.75 8.72 -18.56
C LYS A 78 -4.57 9.49 -19.58
#